data_AF-A0A850M6I6-F1
#
_entry.id   AF-A0A850M6I6-F1
#
_cell.length_a   1.000
_cell.length_b   1.000
_cell.length_c   1.000
_cell.angle_alpha   90.00
_cell.angle_beta   90.00
_cell.angle_gamma   90.00
#
_symmetry.space_group_name_H-M   'P 1'
#
loop_
_entity.id
_entity.type
_entity.pdbx_description
1 polymer ?
#
loop_
_entity_poly.entity_id
_entity_poly.type
_entity_poly.pdbx_seq_one_letter_code
_entity_poly.pdbx_strand_id
1 'polypeptide(L)'
;MSYEKIKAILTHARESDSPSDLLKILGTNPAFFFRKNKKVLIRRKRKQYADRCVKLGFLDENYKLTELGSKALDNYDEVLSQTIFNLEFNGKNFKETLLSALANIDIPITERIHEKMQELDIQIPISELRNYLNILSKCGILQKNRKYTYTLAKVDAQDFEGILRQEYRTAEKDPTGLIWYEQYKENIMKKYNLSSNQFDELFSEVKKKKPRLISLQRSRTKTWLRLREG
;
A
#
# COMPACT_ATOMS: atom_id res chain seq x y z
N MET A 1 -10.17 -7.49 7.83
CA MET A 1 -9.69 -8.05 6.56
C MET A 1 -8.21 -8.40 6.65
N SER A 2 -7.74 -9.44 5.97
CA SER A 2 -6.36 -9.95 6.15
C SER A 2 -5.61 -9.89 4.83
N TYR A 3 -4.42 -9.28 4.84
CA TYR A 3 -3.51 -9.16 3.70
C TYR A 3 -3.35 -10.50 2.94
N GLU A 4 -2.92 -11.57 3.62
CA GLU A 4 -2.72 -12.88 2.98
C GLU A 4 -3.99 -13.46 2.35
N LYS A 5 -5.15 -13.18 2.95
CA LYS A 5 -6.43 -13.67 2.43
C LYS A 5 -6.85 -12.92 1.18
N ILE A 6 -6.68 -11.59 1.15
CA ILE A 6 -6.95 -10.80 -0.05
C ILE A 6 -6.03 -11.29 -1.17
N LYS A 7 -4.72 -11.40 -0.92
CA LYS A 7 -3.74 -11.86 -1.91
C LYS A 7 -4.13 -13.22 -2.50
N ALA A 8 -4.42 -14.19 -1.63
CA ALA A 8 -4.89 -15.50 -2.05
C ALA A 8 -6.20 -15.43 -2.87
N ILE A 9 -7.16 -14.59 -2.47
CA ILE A 9 -8.41 -14.42 -3.24
C ILE A 9 -8.12 -13.92 -4.64
N LEU A 10 -7.30 -12.88 -4.80
CA LEU A 10 -7.02 -12.31 -6.12
C LEU A 10 -6.28 -13.30 -7.02
N THR A 11 -5.28 -14.00 -6.47
CA THR A 11 -4.54 -15.04 -7.20
C THR A 11 -5.48 -16.13 -7.72
N HIS A 12 -6.34 -16.67 -6.84
CA HIS A 12 -7.23 -17.78 -7.21
C HIS A 12 -8.43 -17.33 -8.04
N ALA A 13 -8.87 -16.08 -7.93
CA ALA A 13 -9.95 -15.54 -8.76
C ALA A 13 -9.58 -15.50 -10.25
N ARG A 14 -8.29 -15.35 -10.59
CA ARG A 14 -7.79 -15.45 -11.96
C ARG A 14 -8.00 -16.82 -12.59
N GLU A 15 -7.91 -17.87 -11.77
CA GLU A 15 -7.92 -19.28 -12.19
C GLU A 15 -9.30 -19.93 -12.02
N SER A 16 -10.23 -19.26 -11.34
CA SER A 16 -11.53 -19.83 -10.99
C SER A 16 -12.58 -19.55 -12.06
N ASP A 17 -13.31 -20.57 -12.48
CA ASP A 17 -14.38 -20.43 -13.47
C ASP A 17 -15.69 -19.89 -12.88
N SER A 18 -15.91 -20.08 -11.58
CA SER A 18 -17.14 -19.64 -10.90
C SER A 18 -16.91 -19.22 -9.44
N PRO A 19 -17.86 -18.48 -8.82
CA PRO A 19 -17.83 -18.17 -7.38
C PRO A 19 -17.72 -19.40 -6.49
N SER A 20 -18.39 -20.49 -6.87
CA SER A 20 -18.38 -21.74 -6.09
C SER A 20 -17.01 -22.40 -6.12
N ASP A 21 -16.38 -22.38 -7.29
CA ASP A 21 -15.04 -22.92 -7.52
C ASP A 21 -13.98 -22.13 -6.76
N LEU A 22 -14.00 -20.80 -6.86
CA LEU A 22 -13.14 -19.93 -6.05
C LEU A 22 -13.25 -20.27 -4.56
N LEU A 23 -14.47 -20.33 -4.01
CA LEU A 23 -14.65 -20.65 -2.60
C LEU A 23 -14.12 -22.04 -2.24
N LYS A 24 -14.21 -23.02 -3.15
CA LYS A 24 -13.66 -24.37 -2.97
C LYS A 24 -12.13 -24.33 -2.91
N ILE A 25 -11.48 -23.67 -3.87
CA ILE A 25 -10.02 -23.49 -3.95
C ILE A 25 -9.49 -22.75 -2.71
N LEU A 26 -10.17 -21.71 -2.25
CA LEU A 26 -9.79 -21.03 -0.99
C LEU A 26 -9.87 -21.95 0.24
N GLY A 27 -10.58 -23.07 0.15
CA GLY A 27 -10.64 -24.08 1.20
C GLY A 27 -9.38 -24.93 1.34
N THR A 28 -8.52 -24.97 0.33
CA THR A 28 -7.24 -25.67 0.38
C THR A 28 -6.06 -24.73 0.64
N ASN A 29 -6.29 -23.41 0.54
CA ASN A 29 -5.25 -22.40 0.74
C ASN A 29 -4.91 -22.19 2.24
N PRO A 30 -3.64 -22.28 2.65
CA PRO A 30 -3.21 -22.10 4.04
C PRO A 30 -3.61 -20.75 4.68
N ALA A 31 -3.78 -19.68 3.88
CA ALA A 31 -4.22 -18.37 4.38
C ALA A 31 -5.62 -18.43 5.02
N PHE A 32 -6.42 -19.44 4.67
CA PHE A 32 -7.75 -19.69 5.19
C PHE A 32 -7.81 -20.76 6.28
N PHE A 33 -6.68 -21.15 6.85
CA PHE A 33 -6.66 -22.06 7.99
C PHE A 33 -6.61 -21.28 9.31
N PHE A 34 -7.21 -21.83 10.36
CA PHE A 34 -7.04 -21.33 11.72
C PHE A 34 -5.59 -21.61 12.18
N ARG A 35 -4.86 -20.57 12.60
CA ARG A 35 -3.44 -20.67 12.97
C ARG A 35 -3.13 -21.73 14.04
N LYS A 36 -4.05 -21.97 14.99
CA LYS A 36 -3.80 -22.88 16.13
C LYS A 36 -3.95 -24.37 15.78
N ASN A 37 -4.85 -24.73 14.88
CA ASN A 37 -5.23 -26.14 14.65
C ASN A 37 -5.27 -26.53 13.18
N LYS A 38 -4.78 -25.67 12.28
CA LYS A 38 -4.79 -25.83 10.81
C LYS A 38 -6.17 -26.19 10.22
N LYS A 39 -7.25 -26.01 10.99
CA LYS A 39 -8.62 -26.30 10.53
C LYS A 39 -9.03 -25.26 9.50
N VAL A 40 -9.66 -25.69 8.41
CA VAL A 40 -10.11 -24.80 7.35
C VAL A 40 -11.23 -23.88 7.86
N LEU A 41 -11.20 -22.61 7.45
CA LEU A 41 -12.31 -21.70 7.66
C LEU A 41 -13.57 -22.19 6.95
N ILE A 42 -14.69 -22.15 7.68
CA ILE A 42 -16.00 -22.50 7.12
C ILE A 42 -16.31 -21.66 5.88
N ARG A 43 -17.08 -22.24 4.94
CA ARG A 43 -17.40 -21.61 3.64
C ARG A 43 -17.99 -20.20 3.79
N ARG A 44 -18.85 -19.97 4.79
CA ARG A 44 -19.42 -18.65 5.11
C ARG A 44 -18.34 -17.60 5.40
N LYS A 45 -17.28 -17.95 6.14
CA LYS A 45 -16.19 -17.02 6.44
C LYS A 45 -15.34 -16.75 5.20
N ARG A 46 -15.08 -17.76 4.36
CA ARG A 46 -14.40 -17.57 3.06
C ARG A 46 -15.18 -16.59 2.17
N LYS A 47 -16.50 -16.79 2.06
CA LYS A 47 -17.40 -15.89 1.34
C LYS A 47 -17.30 -14.45 1.84
N GLN A 48 -17.35 -14.22 3.15
CA GLN A 48 -17.20 -12.89 3.73
C GLN A 48 -15.88 -12.19 3.37
N TYR A 49 -14.79 -12.92 3.11
CA TYR A 49 -13.55 -12.32 2.62
C TYR A 49 -13.62 -12.00 1.13
N ALA A 50 -14.23 -12.86 0.31
CA ALA A 50 -14.48 -12.58 -1.11
C ALA A 50 -15.41 -11.35 -1.27
N ASP A 51 -16.52 -11.29 -0.53
CA ASP A 51 -17.45 -10.15 -0.49
C ASP A 51 -16.73 -8.83 -0.14
N ARG A 52 -15.71 -8.89 0.72
CA ARG A 52 -14.90 -7.70 1.02
C ARG A 52 -14.01 -7.29 -0.14
N CYS A 53 -13.48 -8.24 -0.92
CA CYS A 53 -12.72 -7.92 -2.13
C CYS A 53 -13.62 -7.32 -3.22
N VAL A 54 -14.91 -7.70 -3.26
CA VAL A 54 -15.93 -7.02 -4.08
C VAL A 54 -16.13 -5.58 -3.62
N LYS A 55 -16.32 -5.36 -2.31
CA LYS A 55 -16.50 -4.00 -1.76
C LYS A 55 -15.31 -3.07 -1.99
N LEU A 56 -14.10 -3.60 -2.08
CA LEU A 56 -12.90 -2.83 -2.41
C LEU A 56 -12.71 -2.64 -3.92
N GLY A 57 -13.60 -3.20 -4.75
CA GLY A 57 -13.52 -3.11 -6.20
C GLY A 57 -12.49 -4.03 -6.86
N PHE A 58 -11.86 -4.95 -6.12
CA PHE A 58 -10.92 -5.92 -6.72
C PHE A 58 -11.61 -7.06 -7.46
N LEU A 59 -12.83 -7.40 -7.03
CA LEU A 59 -13.66 -8.40 -7.66
C LEU A 59 -15.00 -7.77 -8.08
N ASP A 60 -15.62 -8.33 -9.11
CA ASP A 60 -17.02 -8.03 -9.44
C ASP A 60 -17.99 -8.88 -8.59
N GLU A 61 -19.30 -8.71 -8.79
CA GLU A 61 -20.34 -9.46 -8.07
C GLU A 61 -20.28 -10.98 -8.32
N ASN A 62 -19.67 -11.39 -9.43
CA ASN A 62 -19.44 -12.79 -9.82
C ASN A 62 -18.07 -13.32 -9.36
N TYR A 63 -17.38 -12.57 -8.49
CA TYR A 63 -16.05 -12.87 -7.98
C TYR A 63 -14.97 -13.03 -9.05
N LYS A 64 -15.15 -12.41 -10.21
CA LYS A 64 -14.13 -12.28 -11.26
C LYS A 64 -13.27 -11.05 -11.00
N LEU A 65 -12.02 -11.09 -11.47
CA LEU A 65 -11.12 -9.95 -11.33
C LEU A 65 -11.62 -8.77 -12.14
N THR A 66 -11.67 -7.61 -11.49
CA THR A 66 -11.84 -6.33 -12.19
C THR A 66 -10.51 -5.87 -12.77
N GLU A 67 -10.52 -4.71 -13.44
CA GLU A 67 -9.27 -4.05 -13.86
C GLU A 67 -8.37 -3.72 -12.64
N LEU A 68 -8.96 -3.24 -11.55
CA LEU A 68 -8.24 -2.94 -10.30
C LEU A 68 -7.67 -4.22 -9.67
N GLY A 69 -8.45 -5.31 -9.64
CA GLY A 69 -8.00 -6.61 -9.18
C GLY A 69 -6.85 -7.18 -10.00
N SER A 70 -6.91 -7.00 -11.32
CA SER A 70 -5.84 -7.42 -12.24
C SER A 70 -4.56 -6.63 -12.00
N LYS A 71 -4.64 -5.29 -11.89
CA LYS A 71 -3.49 -4.43 -11.54
C LYS A 71 -2.88 -4.81 -10.19
N ALA A 72 -3.71 -5.22 -9.23
CA ALA A 72 -3.24 -5.67 -7.92
C ALA A 72 -2.47 -7.00 -7.97
N LEU A 73 -2.56 -7.80 -9.03
CA LEU A 73 -1.70 -8.99 -9.17
C LEU A 73 -0.24 -8.63 -9.46
N ASP A 74 -0.02 -7.55 -10.21
CA ASP A 74 1.32 -7.10 -10.60
C ASP A 74 1.95 -6.19 -9.53
N ASN A 75 1.16 -5.29 -8.95
CA ASN A 75 1.61 -4.29 -7.96
C ASN A 75 0.79 -4.35 -6.66
N TYR A 76 0.74 -5.52 -6.04
CA TYR A 76 -0.19 -5.81 -4.94
C TYR A 76 -0.15 -4.82 -3.77
N ASP A 77 1.04 -4.53 -3.24
CA ASP A 77 1.18 -3.68 -2.06
C ASP A 77 0.77 -2.23 -2.34
N GLU A 78 1.09 -1.73 -3.53
CA GLU A 78 0.76 -0.39 -4.00
C GLU A 78 -0.75 -0.24 -4.19
N VAL A 79 -1.35 -1.10 -5.01
CA VAL A 79 -2.77 -1.00 -5.32
C VAL A 79 -3.61 -1.20 -4.05
N LEU A 80 -3.23 -2.13 -3.17
CA LEU A 80 -3.96 -2.36 -1.93
C LEU A 80 -3.86 -1.19 -0.95
N SER A 81 -2.68 -0.60 -0.78
CA SER A 81 -2.51 0.55 0.11
C SER A 81 -3.24 1.78 -0.40
N GLN A 82 -3.17 2.06 -1.70
CA GLN A 82 -3.94 3.14 -2.34
C GLN A 82 -5.44 2.92 -2.20
N THR A 83 -5.92 1.70 -2.44
CA THR A 83 -7.34 1.36 -2.28
C THR A 83 -7.83 1.63 -0.85
N ILE A 84 -7.02 1.27 0.17
CA ILE A 84 -7.35 1.56 1.57
C ILE A 84 -7.33 3.06 1.86
N PHE A 85 -6.35 3.80 1.34
CA PHE A 85 -6.26 5.25 1.51
C PHE A 85 -7.38 6.03 0.84
N ASN A 86 -7.89 5.53 -0.29
CA ASN A 86 -8.99 6.12 -1.02
C ASN A 86 -10.37 5.77 -0.41
N LEU A 87 -10.42 5.01 0.68
CA LEU A 87 -11.68 4.77 1.39
C LEU A 87 -12.23 6.08 1.93
N GLU A 88 -13.54 6.23 1.82
CA GLU A 88 -14.28 7.36 2.38
C GLU A 88 -15.24 6.87 3.45
N PHE A 89 -15.29 7.63 4.55
CA PHE A 89 -16.21 7.38 5.65
C PHE A 89 -16.94 8.68 5.95
N ASN A 90 -18.27 8.68 5.79
CA ASN A 90 -19.11 9.88 5.97
C ASN A 90 -18.61 11.10 5.17
N GLY A 91 -18.14 10.88 3.93
CA GLY A 91 -17.61 11.93 3.05
C GLY A 91 -16.22 12.44 3.43
N LYS A 92 -15.55 11.84 4.43
CA LYS A 92 -14.18 12.18 4.80
C LYS A 92 -13.21 11.13 4.26
N ASN A 93 -12.10 11.60 3.70
CA ASN A 93 -11.06 10.75 3.17
C ASN A 93 -10.28 10.06 4.32
N PHE A 94 -10.14 8.73 4.23
CA PHE A 94 -9.49 7.92 5.25
C PHE A 94 -8.02 8.29 5.42
N LYS A 95 -7.29 8.51 4.32
CA LYS A 95 -5.88 8.88 4.35
C LYS A 95 -5.65 10.17 5.11
N GLU A 96 -6.35 11.25 4.74
CA GLU A 96 -6.18 12.56 5.38
C GLU A 96 -6.46 12.48 6.88
N THR A 97 -7.53 11.78 7.24
CA THR A 97 -7.94 11.62 8.64
C THR A 97 -6.95 10.77 9.43
N LEU A 98 -6.46 9.67 8.85
CA LEU A 98 -5.45 8.84 9.49
C LEU A 98 -4.13 9.61 9.71
N LEU A 99 -3.67 10.36 8.71
CA LEU A 99 -2.46 11.18 8.82
C LEU A 99 -2.62 12.25 9.89
N SER A 100 -3.77 12.94 9.92
CA SER A 100 -4.11 13.91 10.96
C SER A 100 -4.14 13.27 12.35
N ALA A 101 -4.77 12.09 12.48
CA ALA A 101 -4.79 11.36 13.75
C ALA A 101 -3.38 10.99 14.22
N LEU A 102 -2.55 10.43 13.34
CA LEU A 102 -1.17 10.02 13.66
C LEU A 102 -0.28 11.21 14.06
N ALA A 103 -0.49 12.39 13.47
CA ALA A 103 0.28 13.59 13.80
C ALA A 103 -0.07 14.17 15.19
N ASN A 104 -1.29 13.92 15.67
CA ASN A 104 -1.83 14.51 16.90
C ASN A 104 -1.92 13.52 18.07
N ILE A 105 -1.21 12.38 18.00
CA ILE A 105 -1.20 11.35 19.04
C ILE A 105 0.25 11.02 19.43
N ASP A 106 0.58 11.18 20.70
CA ASP A 106 1.92 10.84 21.23
C ASP A 106 2.23 9.34 21.13
N ILE A 107 1.22 8.49 21.34
CA ILE A 107 1.35 7.02 21.36
C ILE A 107 0.30 6.42 20.43
N PRO A 108 0.60 6.23 19.13
CA PRO A 108 -0.40 5.88 18.12
C PRO A 108 -0.75 4.38 18.14
N ILE A 109 -1.35 3.91 19.23
CA ILE A 109 -1.99 2.58 19.28
C ILE A 109 -3.36 2.62 18.57
N THR A 110 -3.87 1.44 18.18
CA THR A 110 -5.14 1.33 17.43
C THR A 110 -6.28 2.08 18.11
N GLU A 111 -6.38 1.95 19.43
CA GLU A 111 -7.45 2.50 20.26
C GLU A 111 -7.40 4.04 20.26
N ARG A 112 -6.22 4.65 20.43
CA ARG A 112 -6.07 6.11 20.38
C ARG A 112 -6.27 6.67 18.99
N ILE A 113 -5.82 5.96 17.95
CA ILE A 113 -6.10 6.35 16.56
C ILE A 113 -7.61 6.30 16.33
N HIS A 114 -8.30 5.27 16.84
CA HIS A 114 -9.74 5.13 16.72
C HIS A 114 -10.49 6.29 17.40
N GLU A 115 -10.16 6.60 18.65
CA GLU A 115 -10.70 7.74 19.40
C GLU A 115 -10.52 9.05 18.62
N LYS A 116 -9.30 9.30 18.11
CA LYS A 116 -9.01 10.52 17.35
C LYS A 116 -9.76 10.59 16.02
N MET A 117 -9.94 9.45 15.34
CA MET A 117 -10.75 9.39 14.12
C MET A 117 -12.24 9.64 14.42
N GLN A 118 -12.75 9.20 15.57
CA GLN A 118 -14.11 9.51 16.01
C GLN A 118 -14.31 10.99 16.33
N GLU A 119 -13.32 11.65 16.96
CA GLU A 119 -13.30 13.11 17.14
C GLU A 119 -13.34 13.86 15.79
N LEU A 120 -12.83 13.23 14.73
CA LEU A 120 -12.87 13.73 13.35
C LEU A 120 -14.11 13.22 12.58
N ASP A 121 -15.19 12.84 13.27
CA ASP A 121 -16.46 12.28 12.75
C ASP A 121 -16.34 11.04 11.84
N ILE A 122 -15.22 10.33 11.87
CA ILE A 122 -15.07 9.07 11.16
C ILE A 122 -15.52 7.92 12.07
N GLN A 123 -16.65 7.30 11.70
CA GLN A 123 -17.17 6.12 12.37
C GLN A 123 -16.72 4.84 11.66
N ILE A 124 -15.58 4.30 12.08
CA ILE A 124 -15.09 3.00 11.62
C ILE A 124 -15.10 2.03 12.81
N PRO A 125 -15.58 0.78 12.68
CA PRO A 125 -15.42 -0.22 13.72
C PRO A 125 -13.93 -0.44 14.06
N ILE A 126 -13.56 -0.44 15.34
CA ILE A 126 -12.14 -0.57 15.75
C ILE A 126 -11.47 -1.83 15.16
N SER A 127 -12.22 -2.92 15.03
CA SER A 127 -11.72 -4.15 14.42
C SER A 127 -11.35 -3.97 12.94
N GLU A 128 -12.07 -3.11 12.23
CA GLU A 128 -11.85 -2.79 10.84
C GLU A 128 -10.67 -1.83 10.68
N LEU A 129 -10.61 -0.77 11.48
CA LEU A 129 -9.45 0.12 11.56
C LEU A 129 -8.16 -0.67 11.84
N ARG A 130 -8.18 -1.57 12.84
CA ARG A 130 -7.04 -2.45 13.15
C ARG A 130 -6.59 -3.25 11.93
N ASN A 131 -7.53 -3.70 11.11
CA ASN A 131 -7.18 -4.45 9.91
C ASN A 131 -6.53 -3.55 8.85
N TYR A 132 -7.05 -2.34 8.62
CA TYR A 132 -6.44 -1.38 7.71
C TYR A 132 -5.03 -1.00 8.15
N LEU A 133 -4.82 -0.68 9.43
CA LEU A 133 -3.48 -0.37 9.95
C LEU A 133 -2.50 -1.53 9.79
N ASN A 134 -2.93 -2.78 10.03
CA ASN A 134 -2.07 -3.95 9.81
C ASN A 134 -1.78 -4.20 8.33
N ILE A 135 -2.73 -3.93 7.43
CA ILE A 135 -2.50 -4.05 5.99
C ILE A 135 -1.52 -2.98 5.54
N LEU A 136 -1.76 -1.71 5.88
CA LEU A 136 -0.85 -0.61 5.58
C LEU A 136 0.56 -0.87 6.12
N SER A 137 0.67 -1.53 7.27
CA SER A 137 1.97 -1.92 7.80
C SER A 137 2.66 -3.01 6.98
N LYS A 138 1.90 -4.01 6.50
CA LYS A 138 2.43 -5.04 5.59
C LYS A 138 2.80 -4.49 4.22
N CYS A 139 2.08 -3.47 3.74
CA CYS A 139 2.38 -2.73 2.51
C CYS A 139 3.57 -1.76 2.68
N GLY A 140 4.20 -1.68 3.86
CA GLY A 140 5.34 -0.80 4.10
C GLY A 140 5.00 0.68 4.33
N ILE A 141 3.72 1.05 4.40
CA ILE A 141 3.27 2.44 4.63
C ILE A 141 3.37 2.82 6.10
N LEU A 142 3.05 1.88 6.99
CA LEU A 142 3.11 2.07 8.44
C LEU A 142 4.16 1.14 9.07
N GLN A 143 4.93 1.66 10.01
CA GLN A 143 5.77 0.85 10.87
C GLN A 143 5.00 0.46 12.13
N LYS A 144 4.83 -0.85 12.33
CA LYS A 144 4.27 -1.40 13.56
C LYS A 144 5.39 -1.71 14.56
N ASN A 145 5.45 -0.97 15.66
CA ASN A 145 6.50 -1.10 16.66
C ASN A 145 6.15 -2.13 17.76
N ARG A 146 7.15 -2.50 18.57
CA ARG A 146 7.02 -3.53 19.64
C ARG A 146 5.90 -3.26 20.66
N LYS A 147 5.47 -2.00 20.83
CA LYS A 147 4.35 -1.59 21.70
C LYS A 147 2.99 -1.54 20.97
N TYR A 148 2.86 -2.16 19.80
CA TYR A 148 1.65 -2.11 18.96
C TYR A 148 1.27 -0.69 18.50
N THR A 149 2.21 0.25 18.54
CA THR A 149 2.04 1.58 17.96
C THR A 149 2.29 1.54 16.45
N TYR A 150 1.55 2.36 15.72
CA TYR A 150 1.68 2.56 14.29
C TYR A 150 2.24 3.94 14.03
N THR A 151 3.43 4.01 13.46
CA THR A 151 3.99 5.27 12.95
C THR A 151 4.00 5.21 11.44
N LEU A 152 4.05 6.36 10.77
CA LEU A 152 4.42 6.35 9.36
C LEU A 152 5.79 5.68 9.24
N ALA A 153 5.93 4.76 8.29
CA ALA A 153 7.23 4.21 7.98
C ALA A 153 8.12 5.38 7.55
N LYS A 154 9.14 5.70 8.35
CA LYS A 154 10.18 6.61 7.90
C LYS A 154 10.97 5.81 6.86
N VAL A 155 10.80 6.16 5.59
CA VAL A 155 11.75 5.74 4.57
C VAL A 155 13.06 6.41 4.96
N ASP A 156 14.08 5.65 5.31
CA ASP A 156 15.41 6.21 5.57
C ASP A 156 16.17 6.39 4.25
N ALA A 157 17.33 7.06 4.26
CA ALA A 157 18.07 7.32 3.03
C ALA A 157 18.56 6.03 2.33
N GLN A 158 18.78 4.93 3.06
CA GLN A 158 19.24 3.68 2.47
C GLN A 158 18.10 2.95 1.75
N ASP A 159 16.94 2.87 2.40
CA ASP A 159 15.71 2.36 1.80
C ASP A 159 15.25 3.22 0.63
N PHE A 160 15.37 4.55 0.76
CA PHE A 160 15.05 5.49 -0.31
C PHE A 160 15.97 5.33 -1.53
N GLU A 161 17.26 5.05 -1.35
CA GLU A 161 18.15 4.70 -2.47
C GLU A 161 17.66 3.45 -3.20
N GLY A 162 17.26 2.41 -2.45
CA GLY A 162 16.71 1.18 -3.02
C GLY A 162 15.47 1.45 -3.88
N ILE A 163 14.56 2.27 -3.35
CA ILE A 163 13.36 2.74 -4.06
C ILE A 163 13.73 3.48 -5.34
N LEU A 164 14.66 4.44 -5.26
CA LEU A 164 15.11 5.20 -6.43
C LEU A 164 15.64 4.25 -7.52
N ARG A 165 16.48 3.28 -7.18
CA ARG A 165 17.03 2.33 -8.16
C ARG A 165 15.95 1.44 -8.78
N GLN A 166 15.04 0.92 -7.96
CA GLN A 166 13.95 0.08 -8.44
C GLN A 166 13.06 0.82 -9.42
N GLU A 167 12.58 2.02 -9.04
CA GLU A 167 11.71 2.81 -9.88
C GLU A 167 12.43 3.32 -11.13
N TYR A 168 13.74 3.59 -11.06
CA TYR A 168 14.52 4.00 -12.23
C TYR A 168 14.64 2.89 -13.28
N ARG A 169 14.70 1.62 -12.85
CA ARG A 169 14.77 0.47 -13.76
C ARG A 169 13.49 0.34 -14.58
N THR A 170 12.34 0.52 -13.94
CA THR A 170 11.02 0.38 -14.57
C THR A 170 10.51 1.65 -15.23
N ALA A 171 11.08 2.82 -14.91
CA ALA A 171 10.70 4.08 -15.53
C ALA A 171 11.00 4.11 -17.04
N GLU A 172 10.07 4.70 -17.78
CA GLU A 172 10.22 5.02 -19.20
C GLU A 172 11.34 6.04 -19.39
N LYS A 173 12.32 5.69 -20.22
CA LYS A 173 13.52 6.50 -20.47
C LYS A 173 13.41 7.13 -21.84
N ASP A 174 13.94 8.34 -21.96
CA ASP A 174 14.16 8.95 -23.27
C ASP A 174 15.26 8.18 -24.05
N PRO A 175 15.48 8.50 -25.34
CA PRO A 175 16.51 7.84 -26.15
C PRO A 175 17.94 7.97 -25.61
N THR A 176 18.19 8.89 -24.65
CA THR A 176 19.50 9.12 -24.02
C THR A 176 19.64 8.40 -22.67
N GLY A 177 18.60 7.66 -22.25
CA GLY A 177 18.54 6.95 -20.98
C GLY A 177 18.21 7.84 -19.79
N LEU A 178 17.70 9.05 -20.01
CA LEU A 178 17.29 10.00 -18.97
C LEU A 178 15.79 9.87 -18.69
N ILE A 179 15.38 10.20 -17.47
CA ILE A 179 13.97 10.25 -17.08
C ILE A 179 13.58 11.65 -16.65
N TRP A 180 12.33 12.04 -16.89
CA TRP A 180 11.82 13.33 -16.44
C TRP A 180 11.67 13.33 -14.93
N TYR A 181 12.45 14.17 -14.25
CA TYR A 181 12.57 14.17 -12.79
C TYR A 181 11.25 14.48 -12.08
N GLU A 182 10.47 15.45 -12.56
CA GLU A 182 9.23 15.85 -11.86
C GLU A 182 8.19 14.73 -11.87
N GLN A 183 7.98 14.10 -13.03
CA GLN A 183 7.06 12.95 -13.12
C GLN A 183 7.56 11.76 -12.30
N TYR A 184 8.87 11.51 -12.30
CA TYR A 184 9.47 10.46 -11.50
C TYR A 184 9.35 10.72 -9.99
N LYS A 185 9.61 11.95 -9.55
CA LYS A 185 9.40 12.41 -8.17
C LYS A 185 7.95 12.26 -7.76
N GLU A 186 7.02 12.73 -8.60
CA GLU A 186 5.59 12.65 -8.34
C GLU A 186 5.11 11.20 -8.21
N ASN A 187 5.58 10.32 -9.09
CA ASN A 187 5.27 8.89 -9.04
C ASN A 187 5.77 8.26 -7.74
N ILE A 188 7.01 8.54 -7.32
CA ILE A 188 7.53 8.03 -6.04
C ILE A 188 6.77 8.62 -4.85
N MET A 189 6.51 9.92 -4.85
CA MET A 189 5.74 10.57 -3.79
C MET A 189 4.35 9.96 -3.65
N LYS A 190 3.67 9.68 -4.77
CA LYS A 190 2.37 9.02 -4.78
C LYS A 190 2.47 7.56 -4.33
N LYS A 191 3.41 6.80 -4.90
CA LYS A 191 3.59 5.36 -4.67
C LYS A 191 4.01 5.03 -3.24
N TYR A 192 4.91 5.82 -2.67
CA TYR A 192 5.45 5.64 -1.33
C TYR A 192 4.86 6.60 -0.30
N ASN A 193 3.85 7.37 -0.71
CA ASN A 193 3.12 8.33 0.12
C ASN A 193 4.03 9.32 0.87
N LEU A 194 5.04 9.85 0.17
CA LEU A 194 5.95 10.86 0.68
C LEU A 194 5.40 12.26 0.40
N SER A 195 5.47 13.16 1.38
CA SER A 195 5.29 14.59 1.11
C SER A 195 6.47 15.13 0.29
N SER A 196 6.31 16.30 -0.36
CA SER A 196 7.42 16.89 -1.14
C SER A 196 8.64 17.14 -0.26
N ASN A 197 8.44 17.64 0.96
CA ASN A 197 9.53 17.92 1.90
C ASN A 197 10.26 16.64 2.29
N GLN A 198 9.52 15.57 2.60
CA GLN A 198 10.14 14.27 2.94
C GLN A 198 10.93 13.69 1.77
N PHE A 199 10.39 13.76 0.54
CA PHE A 199 11.13 13.35 -0.64
C PHE A 199 12.41 14.18 -0.80
N ASP A 200 12.31 15.50 -0.73
CA ASP A 200 13.43 16.41 -0.96
C ASP A 200 14.54 16.25 0.10
N GLU A 201 14.16 16.01 1.36
CA GLU A 201 15.09 15.68 2.45
C GLU A 201 15.82 14.36 2.17
N LEU A 202 15.09 13.28 1.87
CA LEU A 202 15.68 11.97 1.60
C LEU A 202 16.54 11.97 0.34
N PHE A 203 16.08 12.63 -0.72
CA PHE A 203 16.80 12.78 -1.97
C PHE A 203 18.09 13.58 -1.77
N SER A 204 18.04 14.65 -0.97
CA SER A 204 19.22 15.41 -0.58
C SER A 204 20.19 14.59 0.27
N GLU A 205 19.67 13.79 1.20
CA GLU A 205 20.50 12.92 2.05
C GLU A 205 21.20 11.83 1.24
N VAL A 206 20.50 11.17 0.32
CA VAL A 206 21.09 10.19 -0.63
C VAL A 206 22.15 10.86 -1.50
N LYS A 207 21.88 12.05 -2.03
CA LYS A 207 22.84 12.80 -2.85
C LYS A 207 24.08 13.20 -2.04
N LYS A 208 23.93 13.56 -0.76
CA LYS A 208 25.07 13.85 0.14
C LYS A 208 25.89 12.60 0.43
N LYS A 209 25.24 11.48 0.75
CA LYS A 209 25.90 10.20 1.06
C LYS A 209 26.57 9.56 -0.18
N LYS A 210 25.98 9.73 -1.36
CA LYS A 210 26.48 9.20 -2.64
C LYS A 210 26.42 10.28 -3.75
N PRO A 211 27.38 11.21 -3.79
CA PRO A 211 27.37 12.36 -4.71
C PRO A 211 27.32 12.00 -6.20
N ARG A 212 27.81 10.81 -6.57
CA ARG A 212 27.86 10.34 -7.95
C ARG A 212 26.64 9.53 -8.39
N LEU A 213 25.79 9.11 -7.46
CA LEU A 213 24.63 8.28 -7.76
C LEU A 213 23.59 9.04 -8.58
N ILE A 214 23.29 10.28 -8.19
CA ILE A 214 22.22 11.10 -8.76
C ILE A 214 22.83 12.21 -9.60
N SER A 215 22.43 12.29 -10.88
CA SER A 215 22.76 13.39 -11.77
C SER A 215 21.47 14.06 -12.27
N LEU A 216 21.34 15.37 -12.01
CA LEU A 216 20.24 16.18 -12.53
C LEU A 216 20.76 17.10 -13.63
N GLN A 217 20.10 17.07 -14.79
CA GLN A 217 20.41 17.92 -15.94
C GLN A 217 19.20 18.82 -16.22
N ARG A 218 19.39 20.14 -16.19
CA ARG A 218 18.31 21.09 -16.48
C ARG A 218 18.32 21.48 -17.94
N SER A 219 17.16 21.42 -18.57
CA SER A 219 16.86 22.05 -19.85
C SER A 219 15.98 23.29 -19.63
N ARG A 220 15.60 23.99 -20.71
CA ARG A 220 14.71 25.17 -20.62
C ARG A 220 13.37 24.89 -19.94
N THR A 221 12.85 23.67 -20.06
CA THR A 221 11.48 23.32 -19.61
C THR A 221 11.40 22.10 -18.70
N LYS A 222 12.46 21.27 -18.63
CA LYS A 222 12.47 20.02 -17.86
C LYS A 222 13.77 19.83 -17.09
N THR A 223 13.65 19.24 -15.92
CA THR A 223 14.78 18.64 -15.20
C THR A 223 14.81 17.14 -15.53
N TRP A 224 15.94 16.67 -16.02
CA TRP A 224 16.20 15.27 -16.36
C TRP A 224 17.04 14.62 -15.27
N LEU A 225 16.71 13.38 -14.92
CA LEU A 225 17.40 12.58 -13.92
C LEU A 225 18.12 11.41 -14.59
N ARG A 226 19.36 11.20 -14.18
CA ARG A 226 20.12 9.95 -14.40
C ARG A 226 20.54 9.39 -13.05
N LEU A 227 20.24 8.11 -12.83
CA LEU A 227 20.81 7.33 -11.74
C LEU A 227 21.94 6.47 -12.29
N ARG A 228 23.13 6.59 -11.69
CA ARG A 228 24.28 5.77 -12.07
C ARG A 228 24.24 4.48 -11.28
N GLU A 229 24.35 3.34 -11.95
CA GLU A 229 24.64 2.08 -11.27
C GLU A 229 26.09 2.15 -10.77
N GLY A 230 26.24 2.51 -9.49
CA GLY A 230 27.47 2.28 -8.75
C GLY A 230 27.61 0.82 -8.36
#